data_AF-U9SPL2-F1
#
_entry.id   AF-U9SPL2-F1
#
_cell.length_a   1.000
_cell.length_b   1.000
_cell.length_c   1.000
_cell.angle_alpha   90.00
_cell.angle_beta   90.00
_cell.angle_gamma   90.00
#
_symmetry.space_group_name_H-M   'P 1'
#
loop_
_entity.id
_entity.type
_entity.pdbx_description
1 polymer ?
#
loop_
_entity_poly.entity_id
_entity_poly.type
_entity_poly.pdbx_seq_one_letter_code
_entity_poly.pdbx_strand_id
1 'polypeptide(L)'
;MATNTKISSDNKQLIKRSDKIAHFKQDVWSIFTPLAQQFNAANLGQGFMDFPPPDFVIEAANRAINNRNDHQYSPPKGRANLKSILAKSYSPLFKRTLDPDSEILPTAGANEGLYAIFAAFLDPGDEVILIEPFFDQYIANITMNGGVPVYVPLRPMGDTNKIMSSRDWKLDINELRSKITSKSKIIVFNTPHNPVGKVFSIEEMAEINKLAEEFNLMIISDEVYDRLYYDPDVHERIANLPGAWERTITVGSGGKTFGTTGWRIGWLIGPKHLIGAALSAQTRIVFCVNTPLQEALAISFDLAETNNYFENTIGEYTRRREKLMKALTDVGLPYTIPQGSYFILANTAKVKIPEDYPYPDVILQRPRDFKVCYWMAKEIGVVAIPPSEFYCEENAHLA
;
A
#
# COMPACT_ATOMS: atom_id res chain seq x y z
N MET A 1 -53.08 23.78 -19.01
CA MET A 1 -52.27 24.25 -17.86
C MET A 1 -51.09 23.30 -17.69
N ALA A 2 -49.91 23.88 -17.46
CA ALA A 2 -48.65 23.25 -17.07
C ALA A 2 -48.05 22.20 -18.02
N THR A 3 -47.28 22.71 -18.99
CA THR A 3 -46.19 22.01 -19.67
C THR A 3 -45.12 21.60 -18.65
N ASN A 4 -44.90 20.29 -18.51
CA ASN A 4 -43.76 19.72 -17.79
C ASN A 4 -42.48 19.97 -18.59
N THR A 5 -41.71 20.97 -18.17
CA THR A 5 -40.39 21.27 -18.71
C THR A 5 -39.43 20.14 -18.33
N LYS A 6 -38.97 19.39 -19.33
CA LYS A 6 -37.78 18.53 -19.22
C LYS A 6 -36.62 19.40 -18.76
N ILE A 7 -36.08 19.14 -17.58
CA ILE A 7 -34.79 19.68 -17.14
C ILE A 7 -33.73 18.94 -17.95
N SER A 8 -33.13 19.62 -18.92
CA SER A 8 -31.97 19.13 -19.67
C SER A 8 -30.77 19.05 -18.73
N SER A 9 -30.14 17.88 -18.63
CA SER A 9 -28.92 17.64 -17.86
C SER A 9 -27.66 18.18 -18.57
N ASP A 10 -27.69 19.43 -19.01
CA ASP A 10 -26.52 20.15 -19.52
C ASP A 10 -25.79 20.80 -18.34
N ASN A 11 -25.18 19.97 -17.49
CA ASN A 11 -24.28 20.46 -16.45
C ASN A 11 -22.92 20.78 -17.12
N LYS A 12 -22.88 21.86 -17.90
CA LYS A 12 -21.61 22.45 -18.35
C LYS A 12 -20.87 22.91 -17.11
N GLN A 13 -19.93 22.10 -16.62
CA GLN A 13 -19.01 22.52 -15.57
C GLN A 13 -18.32 23.80 -16.03
N LEU A 14 -18.67 24.94 -15.43
CA LEU A 14 -18.15 26.27 -15.79
C LEU A 14 -16.62 26.36 -15.61
N ILE A 15 -16.05 25.48 -14.77
CA ILE A 15 -14.61 25.35 -14.53
C ILE A 15 -14.22 23.90 -14.84
N LYS A 16 -13.44 23.70 -15.90
CA LYS A 16 -12.91 22.39 -16.27
C LYS A 16 -11.86 21.95 -15.24
N ARG A 17 -11.96 20.72 -14.76
CA ARG A 17 -10.91 20.09 -13.95
C ARG A 17 -9.63 19.90 -14.76
N SER A 18 -8.48 19.86 -14.09
CA SER A 18 -7.21 19.49 -14.74
C SER A 18 -7.30 18.09 -15.34
N ASP A 19 -6.76 17.91 -16.55
CA ASP A 19 -6.75 16.60 -17.22
C ASP A 19 -5.97 15.54 -16.40
N LYS A 20 -5.05 15.99 -15.53
CA LYS A 20 -4.32 15.15 -14.57
C LYS A 20 -5.20 14.40 -13.57
N ILE A 21 -6.39 14.90 -13.27
CA ILE A 21 -7.32 14.29 -12.30
C ILE A 21 -8.68 13.92 -12.90
N ALA A 22 -9.04 14.50 -14.05
CA ALA A 22 -10.38 14.38 -14.61
C ALA A 22 -10.71 12.96 -15.11
N HIS A 23 -9.69 12.13 -15.35
CA HIS A 23 -9.86 10.77 -15.88
C HIS A 23 -10.05 9.70 -14.80
N PHE A 24 -9.83 10.02 -13.51
CA PHE A 24 -10.07 9.06 -12.43
C PHE A 24 -11.57 8.85 -12.25
N LYS A 25 -11.97 7.57 -12.26
CA LYS A 25 -13.32 7.14 -11.89
C LYS A 25 -13.47 7.22 -10.36
N GLN A 26 -14.70 7.06 -9.88
CA GLN A 26 -14.92 6.91 -8.44
C GLN A 26 -14.19 5.64 -7.95
N ASP A 27 -13.33 5.81 -6.95
CA ASP A 27 -12.47 4.76 -6.43
C ASP A 27 -13.25 3.76 -5.55
N VAL A 28 -12.66 2.57 -5.37
CA VAL A 28 -13.24 1.47 -4.58
C VAL A 28 -13.53 1.87 -3.13
N TRP A 29 -12.72 2.75 -2.53
CA TRP A 29 -12.90 3.16 -1.13
C TRP A 29 -14.13 4.06 -0.99
N SER A 30 -14.30 5.01 -1.91
CA SER A 30 -15.46 5.90 -2.01
C SER A 30 -16.75 5.14 -2.30
N ILE A 31 -16.67 3.96 -2.93
CA ILE A 31 -17.81 3.09 -3.21
C ILE A 31 -18.14 2.21 -2.00
N PHE A 32 -17.18 1.44 -1.48
CA PHE A 32 -17.46 0.37 -0.51
C PHE A 32 -17.45 0.80 0.96
N THR A 33 -16.72 1.87 1.31
CA THR A 33 -16.70 2.37 2.69
C THR A 33 -18.10 2.76 3.19
N PRO A 34 -18.90 3.55 2.44
CA PRO A 34 -20.24 3.92 2.90
C PRO A 34 -21.20 2.73 2.97
N LEU A 35 -20.98 1.68 2.16
CA LEU A 35 -21.86 0.50 2.14
C LEU A 35 -21.85 -0.26 3.47
N ALA A 36 -20.72 -0.26 4.19
CA ALA A 36 -20.65 -0.87 5.52
C ALA A 36 -21.66 -0.24 6.48
N GLN A 37 -21.74 1.09 6.49
CA GLN A 37 -22.72 1.81 7.33
C GLN A 37 -24.14 1.68 6.77
N GLN A 38 -24.30 1.83 5.45
CA GLN A 38 -25.61 1.77 4.79
C GLN A 38 -26.33 0.42 5.03
N PHE A 39 -25.59 -0.69 5.00
CA PHE A 39 -26.16 -2.03 5.17
C PHE A 39 -25.95 -2.60 6.57
N ASN A 40 -25.40 -1.83 7.51
CA ASN A 40 -25.02 -2.31 8.84
C ASN A 40 -24.18 -3.60 8.78
N ALA A 41 -23.22 -3.61 7.84
CA ALA A 41 -22.41 -4.76 7.48
C ALA A 41 -21.07 -4.75 8.24
N ALA A 42 -20.51 -5.93 8.49
CA ALA A 42 -19.15 -6.08 8.99
C ALA A 42 -18.16 -5.61 7.92
N ASN A 43 -17.33 -4.62 8.25
CA ASN A 43 -16.36 -4.05 7.32
C ASN A 43 -15.03 -4.80 7.39
N LEU A 44 -14.84 -5.75 6.50
CA LEU A 44 -13.56 -6.45 6.30
C LEU A 44 -12.78 -5.90 5.09
N GLY A 45 -13.24 -4.79 4.51
CA GLY A 45 -12.67 -4.23 3.29
C GLY A 45 -11.61 -3.17 3.54
N GLN A 46 -11.84 -2.25 4.48
CA GLN A 46 -10.88 -1.18 4.74
C GLN A 46 -9.65 -1.69 5.49
N GLY A 47 -8.46 -1.41 4.95
CA GLY A 47 -7.18 -1.80 5.54
C GLY A 47 -6.74 -0.93 6.72
N PHE A 48 -7.57 -0.81 7.76
CA PHE A 48 -7.21 -0.20 9.05
C PHE A 48 -7.69 -1.07 10.23
N MET A 49 -7.15 -0.79 11.41
CA MET A 49 -7.46 -1.49 12.64
C MET A 49 -8.69 -0.86 13.29
N ASP A 50 -9.75 -1.65 13.49
CA ASP A 50 -10.99 -1.25 14.19
C ASP A 50 -10.89 -1.38 15.72
N PHE A 51 -9.68 -1.69 16.21
CA PHE A 51 -9.31 -1.76 17.62
C PHE A 51 -8.30 -0.64 17.94
N PRO A 52 -8.23 -0.19 19.21
CA PRO A 52 -7.31 0.88 19.58
C PRO A 52 -5.84 0.46 19.41
N PRO A 53 -4.94 1.43 19.13
CA PRO A 53 -3.50 1.21 19.29
C PRO A 53 -3.16 0.79 20.74
N PRO A 54 -2.00 0.14 20.96
CA PRO A 54 -1.54 -0.22 22.31
C PRO A 54 -1.41 1.00 23.23
N ASP A 55 -1.63 0.81 24.53
CA ASP A 55 -1.61 1.90 25.52
C ASP A 55 -0.31 2.70 25.50
N PHE A 56 0.86 2.06 25.40
CA PHE A 56 2.14 2.76 25.35
C PHE A 56 2.28 3.69 24.13
N VAL A 57 1.59 3.38 23.01
CA VAL A 57 1.55 4.22 21.81
C VAL A 57 0.64 5.43 22.04
N ILE A 58 -0.50 5.23 22.72
CA ILE A 58 -1.41 6.32 23.10
C ILE A 58 -0.76 7.25 24.12
N GLU A 59 -0.07 6.70 25.12
CA GLU A 59 0.69 7.45 26.11
C GLU A 59 1.83 8.26 25.48
N ALA A 60 2.53 7.68 24.50
CA ALA A 60 3.53 8.40 23.72
C ALA A 60 2.93 9.61 22.99
N ALA A 61 1.74 9.47 22.39
CA ALA A 61 1.03 10.58 21.78
C ALA A 61 0.60 11.63 22.79
N ASN A 62 0.04 11.23 23.93
CA ASN A 62 -0.33 12.14 25.00
C ASN A 62 0.86 12.94 25.51
N ARG A 63 2.03 12.30 25.68
CA ARG A 63 3.26 12.97 26.09
C ARG A 63 3.69 14.03 25.08
N ALA A 64 3.69 13.69 23.80
CA ALA A 64 4.05 14.64 22.73
C ALA A 64 3.04 15.80 22.64
N ILE A 65 1.74 15.52 22.72
CA ILE A 65 0.69 16.54 22.68
C ILE A 65 0.77 17.49 23.88
N ASN A 66 1.14 17.00 25.06
CA ASN A 66 1.25 17.85 26.26
C ASN A 66 2.59 18.62 26.33
N ASN A 67 3.53 18.37 25.42
CA ASN A 67 4.77 19.13 25.34
C ASN A 67 4.58 20.36 24.44
N ARG A 68 4.63 21.54 25.06
CA ARG A 68 4.43 22.84 24.38
C ARG A 68 5.29 23.02 23.13
N ASN A 69 6.51 22.50 23.13
CA ASN A 69 7.44 22.67 22.01
C ASN A 69 7.03 21.85 20.78
N ASP A 70 6.26 20.78 20.96
CA ASP A 70 5.91 19.85 19.89
C ASP A 70 4.72 20.33 19.06
N HIS A 71 4.12 21.49 19.38
CA HIS A 71 3.08 22.11 18.57
C HIS A 71 3.59 22.96 17.40
N GLN A 72 4.90 23.22 17.33
CA GLN A 72 5.50 24.07 16.29
C GLN A 72 6.04 23.25 15.13
N TYR A 73 6.42 23.91 14.03
CA TYR A 73 6.95 23.24 12.84
C TYR A 73 8.16 22.36 13.15
N SER A 74 8.18 21.17 12.56
CA SER A 74 9.36 20.31 12.53
C SER A 74 10.33 20.81 11.45
N PRO A 75 11.62 20.46 11.52
CA PRO A 75 12.52 20.63 10.38
C PRO A 75 11.93 19.92 9.14
N PRO A 76 12.07 20.46 7.91
CA PRO A 76 11.58 19.81 6.69
C PRO A 76 12.08 18.37 6.50
N LYS A 77 13.32 18.12 6.96
CA LYS A 77 13.95 16.80 6.97
C LYS A 77 13.45 15.87 8.08
N GLY A 78 12.48 16.28 8.90
CA GLY A 78 11.93 15.54 10.03
C GLY A 78 12.62 15.78 11.37
N ARG A 79 11.96 15.34 12.44
CA ARG A 79 12.42 15.43 13.84
C ARG A 79 13.63 14.55 14.11
N ALA A 80 14.64 15.09 14.78
CA ALA A 80 15.87 14.36 15.11
C ALA A 80 15.59 13.07 15.90
N ASN A 81 14.70 13.11 16.89
CA ASN A 81 14.34 11.94 17.70
C ASN A 81 13.79 10.79 16.85
N LEU A 82 12.86 11.09 15.93
CA LEU A 82 12.29 10.08 15.04
C LEU A 82 13.37 9.47 14.13
N LYS A 83 14.22 10.30 13.52
CA LYS A 83 15.26 9.79 12.61
C LYS A 83 16.28 8.93 13.33
N SER A 84 16.71 9.35 14.52
CA SER A 84 17.67 8.59 15.33
C SER A 84 17.11 7.24 15.75
N ILE A 85 15.84 7.16 16.20
CA ILE A 85 15.26 5.88 16.60
C ILE A 85 14.97 4.98 15.38
N LEU A 86 14.59 5.55 14.24
CA LEU A 86 14.47 4.80 12.98
C LEU A 86 15.83 4.23 12.57
N ALA A 87 16.90 5.03 12.58
CA ALA A 87 18.25 4.54 12.29
C ALA A 87 18.66 3.41 13.26
N LYS A 88 18.42 3.57 14.56
CA LYS A 88 18.68 2.53 15.57
C LYS A 88 17.88 1.24 15.29
N SER A 89 16.59 1.36 14.99
CA SER A 89 15.69 0.21 14.77
C SER A 89 15.96 -0.51 13.44
N TYR A 90 16.34 0.23 12.40
CA TYR A 90 16.50 -0.30 11.05
C TYR A 90 17.93 -0.67 10.68
N SER A 91 18.97 -0.14 11.32
CA SER A 91 20.36 -0.49 10.99
C SER A 91 20.65 -2.01 11.05
N PRO A 92 20.19 -2.75 12.09
CA PRO A 92 20.35 -4.21 12.11
C PRO A 92 19.62 -4.91 10.94
N LEU A 93 18.44 -4.41 10.57
CA LEU A 93 17.59 -4.96 9.51
C LEU A 93 18.14 -4.70 8.11
N PHE A 94 18.86 -3.58 7.94
CA PHE A 94 19.56 -3.22 6.72
C PHE A 94 21.01 -3.75 6.67
N LYS A 95 21.45 -4.46 7.72
CA LYS A 95 22.81 -5.02 7.85
C LYS A 95 23.90 -3.95 7.62
N ARG A 96 23.61 -2.68 7.97
CA ARG A 96 24.50 -1.52 7.85
C ARG A 96 24.09 -0.42 8.83
N THR A 97 25.02 0.45 9.19
CA THR A 97 24.71 1.65 9.98
C THR A 97 24.04 2.69 9.09
N LEU A 98 22.80 3.05 9.40
CA LEU A 98 22.07 4.12 8.69
C LEU A 98 22.40 5.49 9.30
N ASP A 99 22.71 6.46 8.46
CA ASP A 99 22.85 7.86 8.86
C ASP A 99 21.45 8.53 8.99
N PRO A 100 21.00 8.88 10.21
CA PRO A 100 19.69 9.49 10.41
C PRO A 100 19.53 10.85 9.73
N ASP A 101 20.62 11.54 9.39
CA ASP A 101 20.57 12.87 8.78
C ASP A 101 20.55 12.87 7.26
N SER A 102 21.10 11.83 6.62
CA SER A 102 21.23 11.79 5.17
C SER A 102 20.51 10.62 4.50
N GLU A 103 20.21 9.54 5.23
CA GLU A 103 19.65 8.30 4.67
C GLU A 103 18.22 8.02 5.14
N ILE A 104 17.65 8.86 6.01
CA ILE A 104 16.29 8.72 6.53
C ILE A 104 15.51 10.04 6.38
N LEU A 105 14.33 9.95 5.78
CA LEU A 105 13.41 11.09 5.63
C LEU A 105 12.02 10.72 6.16
N PRO A 106 11.58 11.29 7.29
CA PRO A 106 10.19 11.24 7.71
C PRO A 106 9.28 11.96 6.71
N THR A 107 8.13 11.35 6.40
CA THR A 107 7.16 11.78 5.39
C THR A 107 5.74 11.85 5.98
N ALA A 108 4.82 12.52 5.28
CA ALA A 108 3.40 12.60 5.67
C ALA A 108 2.64 11.30 5.33
N GLY A 109 3.10 10.20 5.95
CA GLY A 109 2.70 8.84 5.62
C GLY A 109 3.49 8.28 4.44
N ALA A 110 3.40 6.96 4.26
CA ALA A 110 4.03 6.29 3.10
C ALA A 110 3.52 6.86 1.77
N ASN A 111 2.22 7.19 1.68
CA ASN A 111 1.60 7.72 0.45
C ASN A 111 2.27 9.02 -0.03
N GLU A 112 2.52 9.98 0.87
CA GLU A 112 3.20 11.22 0.50
C GLU A 112 4.68 10.99 0.24
N GLY A 113 5.33 10.09 0.98
CA GLY A 113 6.70 9.67 0.69
C GLY A 113 6.86 9.12 -0.73
N LEU A 114 5.98 8.21 -1.15
CA LEU A 114 5.90 7.71 -2.52
C LEU A 114 5.70 8.84 -3.52
N TYR A 115 4.75 9.75 -3.25
CA TYR A 115 4.50 10.89 -4.13
C TYR A 115 5.73 11.80 -4.25
N ALA A 116 6.45 12.05 -3.16
CA ALA A 116 7.69 12.83 -3.17
C ALA A 116 8.80 12.16 -3.98
N ILE A 117 8.90 10.83 -3.96
CA ILE A 117 9.82 10.09 -4.84
C ILE A 117 9.45 10.34 -6.31
N PHE A 118 8.19 10.09 -6.69
CA PHE A 118 7.76 10.28 -8.08
C PHE A 118 7.90 11.73 -8.55
N ALA A 119 7.58 12.71 -7.71
CA ALA A 119 7.76 14.13 -8.02
C ALA A 119 9.23 14.55 -8.13
N ALA A 120 10.15 13.84 -7.47
CA ALA A 120 11.58 14.11 -7.54
C ALA A 120 12.25 13.48 -8.77
N PHE A 121 11.72 12.34 -9.25
CA PHE A 121 12.40 11.51 -10.24
C PHE A 121 11.67 11.35 -11.56
N LEU A 122 10.40 11.71 -11.71
CA LEU A 122 9.70 11.56 -12.99
C LEU A 122 9.68 12.84 -13.80
N ASP A 123 9.96 12.70 -15.09
CA ASP A 123 9.64 13.65 -16.13
C ASP A 123 8.46 13.12 -16.99
N PRO A 124 7.76 13.99 -17.74
CA PRO A 124 6.70 13.56 -18.63
C PRO A 124 7.14 12.48 -19.63
N GLY A 125 6.45 11.34 -19.62
CA GLY A 125 6.73 10.21 -20.49
C GLY A 125 7.69 9.17 -19.93
N ASP A 126 8.29 9.39 -18.75
CA ASP A 126 9.06 8.35 -18.05
C ASP A 126 8.15 7.19 -17.65
N GLU A 127 8.64 5.97 -17.81
CA GLU A 127 7.90 4.75 -17.51
C GLU A 127 8.20 4.24 -16.10
N VAL A 128 7.14 3.84 -15.40
CA VAL A 128 7.22 3.21 -14.07
C VAL A 128 6.61 1.83 -14.13
N ILE A 129 7.42 0.81 -13.87
CA ILE A 129 6.95 -0.56 -13.85
C ILE A 129 6.23 -0.85 -12.53
N LEU A 130 5.00 -1.34 -12.64
CA LEU A 130 4.16 -1.76 -11.52
C LEU A 130 3.90 -3.27 -11.58
N ILE A 131 4.09 -3.92 -10.44
CA ILE A 131 3.72 -5.33 -10.25
C ILE A 131 2.25 -5.39 -9.83
N GLU A 132 1.42 -6.13 -10.58
CA GLU A 132 -0.01 -6.28 -10.26
C GLU A 132 -0.29 -7.53 -9.41
N PRO A 133 -1.30 -7.51 -8.52
CA PRO A 133 -2.14 -6.35 -8.21
C PRO A 133 -1.39 -5.26 -7.43
N PHE A 134 -1.48 -4.00 -7.85
CA PHE A 134 -0.75 -2.90 -7.23
C PHE A 134 -1.56 -2.17 -6.16
N PHE A 135 -0.90 -1.44 -5.26
CA PHE A 135 -1.60 -0.45 -4.43
C PHE A 135 -2.07 0.72 -5.31
N ASP A 136 -3.36 1.02 -5.28
CA ASP A 136 -4.06 1.95 -6.17
C ASP A 136 -3.43 3.34 -6.24
N GLN A 137 -2.92 3.84 -5.11
CA GLN A 137 -2.30 5.16 -5.02
C GLN A 137 -1.08 5.32 -5.95
N TYR A 138 -0.40 4.24 -6.35
CA TYR A 138 0.75 4.30 -7.25
C TYR A 138 0.37 4.98 -8.58
N ILE A 139 -0.80 4.65 -9.14
CA ILE A 139 -1.26 5.17 -10.43
C ILE A 139 -1.41 6.69 -10.40
N ALA A 140 -2.09 7.20 -9.38
CA ALA A 140 -2.27 8.65 -9.22
C ALA A 140 -0.93 9.34 -9.04
N ASN A 141 -0.04 8.78 -8.22
CA ASN A 141 1.27 9.39 -7.98
C ASN A 141 2.15 9.43 -9.24
N ILE A 142 2.09 8.41 -10.09
CA ILE A 142 2.85 8.36 -11.35
C ILE A 142 2.26 9.34 -12.37
N THR A 143 0.98 9.21 -12.67
CA THR A 143 0.32 9.95 -13.76
C THR A 143 0.20 11.44 -13.48
N MET A 144 0.01 11.86 -12.22
CA MET A 144 -0.01 13.29 -11.86
C MET A 144 1.34 14.00 -12.08
N ASN A 145 2.43 13.23 -12.03
CA ASN A 145 3.79 13.67 -12.34
C ASN A 145 4.18 13.42 -13.81
N GLY A 146 3.23 13.03 -14.68
CA GLY A 146 3.46 12.84 -16.11
C GLY A 146 4.09 11.51 -16.49
N GLY A 147 4.30 10.61 -15.53
CA GLY A 147 4.80 9.27 -15.80
C GLY A 147 3.76 8.35 -16.41
N VAL A 148 4.23 7.26 -16.99
CA VAL A 148 3.43 6.22 -17.66
C VAL A 148 3.58 4.91 -16.90
N PRO A 149 2.53 4.40 -16.23
CA PRO A 149 2.56 3.08 -15.62
C PRO A 149 2.70 1.98 -16.68
N VAL A 150 3.59 1.01 -16.42
CA VAL A 150 3.80 -0.19 -17.23
C VAL A 150 3.55 -1.41 -16.34
N TYR A 151 2.61 -2.26 -16.72
CA TYR A 151 2.09 -3.31 -15.84
C TYR A 151 2.71 -4.68 -16.12
N VAL A 152 3.07 -5.39 -15.05
CA VAL A 152 3.53 -6.78 -15.07
C VAL A 152 2.82 -7.55 -13.96
N PRO A 153 1.92 -8.49 -14.26
CA PRO A 153 1.15 -9.16 -13.21
C PRO A 153 1.93 -10.29 -12.52
N LEU A 154 1.72 -10.42 -11.21
CA LEU A 154 1.88 -11.69 -10.52
C LEU A 154 0.79 -12.65 -11.01
N ARG A 155 1.21 -13.88 -11.36
CA ARG A 155 0.32 -14.93 -11.84
C ARG A 155 0.27 -16.07 -10.82
N PRO A 156 -0.92 -16.53 -10.42
CA PRO A 156 -1.05 -17.70 -9.56
C PRO A 156 -0.64 -18.96 -10.32
N MET A 157 0.43 -19.61 -9.89
CA MET A 157 0.92 -20.89 -10.41
C MET A 157 0.22 -22.02 -9.66
N GLY A 158 -1.04 -22.27 -9.99
CA GLY A 158 -1.83 -23.32 -9.33
C GLY A 158 -3.30 -23.32 -9.74
N ASP A 159 -4.05 -24.30 -9.22
CA ASP A 159 -5.51 -24.34 -9.39
C ASP A 159 -6.16 -23.35 -8.41
N THR A 160 -6.54 -22.17 -8.93
CA THR A 160 -7.19 -21.11 -8.15
C THR A 160 -8.55 -21.52 -7.57
N ASN A 161 -9.12 -22.66 -7.98
CA ASN A 161 -10.33 -23.23 -7.37
C ASN A 161 -10.05 -24.00 -6.06
N LYS A 162 -8.79 -24.04 -5.61
CA LYS A 162 -8.33 -24.64 -4.35
C LYS A 162 -7.61 -23.60 -3.50
N ILE A 163 -7.45 -23.92 -2.22
CA ILE A 163 -6.61 -23.13 -1.32
C ILE A 163 -5.16 -23.26 -1.79
N MET A 164 -4.48 -22.12 -1.95
CA MET A 164 -3.08 -22.07 -2.38
C MET A 164 -2.26 -21.10 -1.53
N SER A 165 -0.94 -21.13 -1.64
CA SER A 165 -0.07 -20.20 -0.92
C SER A 165 0.13 -18.91 -1.73
N SER A 166 0.35 -17.78 -1.04
CA SER A 166 0.85 -16.58 -1.71
C SER A 166 2.25 -16.75 -2.34
N ARG A 167 3.00 -17.81 -1.96
CA ARG A 167 4.23 -18.24 -2.64
C ARG A 167 4.01 -18.65 -4.09
N ASP A 168 2.82 -19.17 -4.39
CA ASP A 168 2.46 -19.68 -5.71
C ASP A 168 2.16 -18.53 -6.68
N TRP A 169 2.01 -17.30 -6.20
CA TRP A 169 1.94 -16.11 -7.04
C TRP A 169 3.36 -15.74 -7.50
N LYS A 170 3.61 -15.85 -8.80
CA LYS A 170 4.92 -15.68 -9.42
C LYS A 170 4.97 -14.50 -10.38
N LEU A 171 6.10 -13.80 -10.35
CA LEU A 171 6.45 -12.79 -11.33
C LEU A 171 7.22 -13.48 -12.46
N ASP A 172 6.74 -13.39 -13.69
CA ASP A 172 7.50 -13.85 -14.85
C ASP A 172 8.60 -12.82 -15.18
N ILE A 173 9.85 -13.20 -14.94
CA ILE A 173 11.02 -12.34 -15.16
C ILE A 173 11.25 -12.05 -16.64
N ASN A 174 10.84 -12.94 -17.55
CA ASN A 174 10.91 -12.68 -18.99
C ASN A 174 9.84 -11.69 -19.42
N GLU A 175 8.62 -11.81 -18.87
CA GLU A 175 7.55 -10.82 -19.08
C GLU A 175 8.01 -9.45 -18.57
N LEU A 176 8.54 -9.38 -17.34
CA LEU A 176 9.11 -8.15 -16.78
C LEU A 176 10.19 -7.55 -17.70
N ARG A 177 11.19 -8.34 -18.10
CA ARG A 177 12.25 -7.87 -19.01
C ARG A 177 11.68 -7.31 -20.32
N SER A 178 10.68 -7.97 -20.90
CA SER A 178 10.08 -7.56 -22.17
C SER A 178 9.36 -6.21 -22.11
N LYS A 179 9.00 -5.75 -20.91
CA LYS A 179 8.34 -4.47 -20.67
C LYS A 179 9.31 -3.32 -20.41
N ILE A 180 10.59 -3.62 -20.18
CA ILE A 180 11.61 -2.59 -19.95
C ILE A 180 11.97 -1.95 -21.29
N THR A 181 11.90 -0.63 -21.35
CA THR A 181 12.28 0.18 -22.50
C THR A 181 13.34 1.21 -22.11
N SER A 182 13.82 2.00 -23.07
CA SER A 182 14.72 3.13 -22.80
C SER A 182 14.06 4.25 -21.98
N LYS A 183 12.74 4.23 -21.78
CA LYS A 183 12.00 5.18 -20.93
C LYS A 183 11.74 4.65 -19.52
N SER A 184 11.98 3.36 -19.28
CA SER A 184 11.80 2.76 -17.96
C SER A 184 12.80 3.36 -16.98
N LYS A 185 12.27 3.92 -15.88
CA LYS A 185 13.07 4.66 -14.89
C LYS A 185 12.98 4.07 -13.50
N ILE A 186 11.79 3.61 -13.13
CA ILE A 186 11.49 3.13 -11.79
C ILE A 186 10.75 1.79 -11.91
N ILE A 187 11.10 0.84 -11.03
CA ILE A 187 10.26 -0.31 -10.72
C ILE A 187 9.75 -0.18 -9.27
N VAL A 188 8.44 -0.36 -9.10
CA VAL A 188 7.82 -0.42 -7.77
C VAL A 188 7.67 -1.88 -7.35
N PHE A 189 8.18 -2.16 -6.17
CA PHE A 189 8.25 -3.46 -5.54
C PHE A 189 7.55 -3.37 -4.18
N ASN A 190 6.52 -4.19 -3.91
CA ASN A 190 5.78 -4.16 -2.65
C ASN A 190 5.86 -5.51 -1.93
N THR A 191 6.45 -5.53 -0.73
CA THR A 191 6.58 -6.75 0.09
C THR A 191 6.63 -6.42 1.59
N PRO A 192 5.89 -7.13 2.47
CA PRO A 192 4.81 -8.07 2.16
C PRO A 192 3.70 -7.40 1.33
N HIS A 193 3.23 -8.12 0.32
CA HIS A 193 2.46 -7.58 -0.79
C HIS A 193 0.99 -7.36 -0.44
N ASN A 194 0.44 -6.19 -0.74
CA ASN A 194 -1.00 -5.91 -0.71
C ASN A 194 -1.57 -6.00 -2.13
N PRO A 195 -2.60 -6.82 -2.42
CA PRO A 195 -3.45 -7.58 -1.48
C PRO A 195 -3.11 -9.08 -1.33
N VAL A 196 -2.20 -9.62 -2.14
CA VAL A 196 -1.88 -11.07 -2.19
C VAL A 196 -1.39 -11.65 -0.85
N GLY A 197 -0.72 -10.83 -0.03
CA GLY A 197 -0.03 -11.26 1.18
C GLY A 197 1.27 -12.02 0.91
N LYS A 198 1.81 -11.93 -0.31
CA LYS A 198 3.08 -12.55 -0.71
C LYS A 198 4.24 -11.88 0.01
N VAL A 199 5.15 -12.69 0.55
CA VAL A 199 6.48 -12.23 0.98
C VAL A 199 7.46 -12.69 -0.09
N PHE A 200 8.06 -11.74 -0.80
CA PHE A 200 9.00 -12.05 -1.87
C PHE A 200 10.27 -12.70 -1.31
N SER A 201 10.74 -13.76 -1.98
CA SER A 201 11.96 -14.44 -1.56
C SER A 201 13.21 -13.69 -2.00
N ILE A 202 14.35 -14.03 -1.40
CA ILE A 202 15.65 -13.47 -1.79
C ILE A 202 15.93 -13.75 -3.28
N GLU A 203 15.57 -14.93 -3.78
CA GLU A 203 15.76 -15.33 -5.17
C GLU A 203 14.92 -14.48 -6.12
N GLU A 204 13.63 -14.26 -5.78
CA GLU A 204 12.75 -13.39 -6.57
C GLU A 204 13.26 -11.94 -6.58
N MET A 205 13.74 -11.43 -5.44
CA MET A 205 14.34 -10.10 -5.35
C MET A 205 15.67 -9.98 -6.10
N ALA A 206 16.48 -11.04 -6.14
CA ALA A 206 17.75 -11.05 -6.87
C ALA A 206 17.54 -10.93 -8.39
N GLU A 207 16.52 -11.60 -8.93
CA GLU A 207 16.15 -11.46 -10.35
C GLU A 207 15.66 -10.05 -10.69
N ILE A 208 14.86 -9.44 -9.79
CA ILE A 208 14.44 -8.03 -9.93
C ILE A 208 15.65 -7.09 -9.87
N ASN A 209 16.55 -7.28 -8.89
CA ASN A 209 17.74 -6.44 -8.74
C ASN A 209 18.66 -6.53 -9.96
N LYS A 210 18.86 -7.73 -10.51
CA LYS A 210 19.66 -7.95 -11.72
C LYS A 210 19.13 -7.14 -12.90
N LEU A 211 17.80 -7.13 -13.11
CA LEU A 211 17.18 -6.30 -14.15
C LEU A 211 17.33 -4.80 -13.85
N ALA A 212 17.15 -4.40 -12.59
CA ALA A 212 17.33 -3.00 -12.20
C ALA A 212 18.78 -2.52 -12.43
N GLU A 213 19.78 -3.36 -12.20
CA GLU A 213 21.18 -3.07 -12.50
C GLU A 213 21.44 -2.98 -14.00
N GLU A 214 21.00 -3.99 -14.76
CA GLU A 214 21.22 -4.09 -16.21
C GLU A 214 20.63 -2.91 -16.98
N PHE A 215 19.42 -2.48 -16.60
CA PHE A 215 18.69 -1.40 -17.27
C PHE A 215 18.77 -0.06 -16.52
N ASN A 216 19.57 0.01 -15.47
CA ASN A 216 19.73 1.18 -14.61
C ASN A 216 18.40 1.76 -14.07
N LEU A 217 17.52 0.89 -13.57
CA LEU A 217 16.28 1.28 -12.92
C LEU A 217 16.52 1.64 -11.46
N MET A 218 15.77 2.62 -10.97
CA MET A 218 15.57 2.85 -9.55
C MET A 218 14.54 1.86 -9.00
N ILE A 219 14.74 1.36 -7.79
CA ILE A 219 13.80 0.50 -7.09
C ILE A 219 13.10 1.31 -5.99
N ILE A 220 11.78 1.33 -6.02
CA ILE A 220 10.97 1.73 -4.87
C ILE A 220 10.51 0.45 -4.19
N SER A 221 11.02 0.19 -2.98
CA SER A 221 10.61 -0.94 -2.14
C SER A 221 9.56 -0.47 -1.13
N ASP A 222 8.28 -0.62 -1.44
CA ASP A 222 7.18 -0.36 -0.50
C ASP A 222 7.08 -1.51 0.51
N GLU A 223 7.60 -1.27 1.72
CA GLU A 223 7.71 -2.25 2.79
C GLU A 223 6.90 -1.83 4.03
N VAL A 224 5.74 -1.20 3.84
CA VAL A 224 4.90 -0.74 4.97
C VAL A 224 4.43 -1.87 5.90
N TYR A 225 4.51 -3.13 5.47
CA TYR A 225 4.20 -4.32 6.26
C TYR A 225 5.44 -5.13 6.69
N ASP A 226 6.64 -4.54 6.68
CA ASP A 226 7.92 -5.24 6.94
C ASP A 226 8.02 -5.98 8.28
N ARG A 227 7.16 -5.68 9.25
CA ARG A 227 7.04 -6.35 10.56
C ARG A 227 5.83 -7.28 10.69
N LEU A 228 5.02 -7.44 9.63
CA LEU A 228 3.82 -8.27 9.63
C LEU A 228 3.96 -9.39 8.59
N TYR A 229 4.73 -10.40 8.96
CA TYR A 229 4.90 -11.65 8.24
C TYR A 229 4.75 -12.82 9.23
N TYR A 230 4.46 -14.01 8.73
CA TYR A 230 4.04 -15.15 9.54
C TYR A 230 5.00 -16.32 9.38
N ASP A 231 5.18 -17.11 10.43
CA ASP A 231 6.05 -18.29 10.40
C ASP A 231 5.65 -19.28 9.28
N PRO A 232 6.64 -19.92 8.61
CA PRO A 232 8.09 -19.80 8.81
C PRO A 232 8.74 -18.71 7.93
N ASP A 233 7.94 -17.85 7.28
CA ASP A 233 8.44 -16.83 6.37
C ASP A 233 9.16 -15.71 7.13
N VAL A 234 10.13 -15.07 6.45
CA VAL A 234 10.86 -13.90 6.98
C VAL A 234 10.87 -12.81 5.93
N HIS A 235 10.75 -11.56 6.38
CA HIS A 235 10.88 -10.40 5.50
C HIS A 235 12.34 -10.03 5.28
N GLU A 236 12.77 -10.15 4.03
CA GLU A 236 14.08 -9.70 3.55
C GLU A 236 13.94 -8.42 2.74
N ARG A 237 15.02 -7.64 2.65
CA ARG A 237 15.02 -6.33 1.99
C ARG A 237 15.85 -6.38 0.74
N ILE A 238 15.29 -5.97 -0.39
CA ILE A 238 16.03 -5.90 -1.66
C ILE A 238 17.25 -4.99 -1.55
N ALA A 239 17.17 -3.93 -0.74
CA ALA A 239 18.27 -3.01 -0.45
C ALA A 239 19.49 -3.68 0.23
N ASN A 240 19.34 -4.88 0.79
CA ASN A 240 20.44 -5.66 1.37
C ASN A 240 21.20 -6.49 0.34
N LEU A 241 20.67 -6.63 -0.88
CA LEU A 241 21.37 -7.35 -1.94
C LEU A 241 22.58 -6.54 -2.43
N PRO A 242 23.66 -7.21 -2.88
CA PRO A 242 24.81 -6.52 -3.46
C PRO A 242 24.39 -5.60 -4.60
N GLY A 243 24.84 -4.34 -4.60
CA GLY A 243 24.56 -3.35 -5.64
C GLY A 243 23.16 -2.72 -5.63
N ALA A 244 22.26 -3.20 -4.76
CA ALA A 244 20.88 -2.72 -4.72
C ALA A 244 20.71 -1.41 -3.92
N TRP A 245 21.53 -1.19 -2.88
CA TRP A 245 21.39 -0.02 -1.99
C TRP A 245 21.46 1.29 -2.77
N GLU A 246 22.40 1.41 -3.69
CA GLU A 246 22.71 2.63 -4.43
C GLU A 246 21.53 3.10 -5.30
N ARG A 247 20.56 2.23 -5.59
CA ARG A 247 19.40 2.50 -6.46
C ARG A 247 18.04 2.28 -5.78
N THR A 248 18.01 1.99 -4.48
CA THR A 248 16.77 1.62 -3.78
C THR A 248 16.34 2.69 -2.77
N ILE A 249 15.07 3.08 -2.80
CA ILE A 249 14.40 3.72 -1.66
C ILE A 249 13.40 2.73 -1.07
N THR A 250 13.54 2.42 0.21
CA THR A 250 12.58 1.65 1.00
C THR A 250 11.60 2.58 1.70
N VAL A 251 10.30 2.26 1.62
CA VAL A 251 9.20 3.04 2.21
C VAL A 251 8.63 2.31 3.42
N GLY A 252 8.45 3.03 4.54
CA GLY A 252 7.80 2.51 5.75
C GLY A 252 6.63 3.38 6.22
N SER A 253 5.82 2.84 7.13
CA SER A 253 4.61 3.51 7.64
C SER A 253 4.38 3.28 9.13
N GLY A 254 4.40 4.34 9.92
CA GLY A 254 4.09 4.26 11.36
C GLY A 254 2.66 3.82 11.61
N GLY A 255 1.74 4.17 10.71
CA GLY A 255 0.34 3.77 10.80
C GLY A 255 0.12 2.27 10.59
N LYS A 256 0.93 1.61 9.76
CA LYS A 256 0.89 0.15 9.58
C LYS A 256 1.68 -0.57 10.66
N THR A 257 2.79 0.03 11.11
CA THR A 257 3.62 -0.50 12.19
C THR A 257 2.87 -0.53 13.52
N PHE A 258 2.20 0.56 13.92
CA PHE A 258 1.62 0.73 15.28
C PHE A 258 0.09 0.76 15.35
N GLY A 259 -0.60 0.43 14.25
CA GLY A 259 -2.07 0.50 14.21
C GLY A 259 -2.65 1.93 14.22
N THR A 260 -1.84 2.93 13.87
CA THR A 260 -2.18 4.36 13.95
C THR A 260 -2.34 4.99 12.56
N THR A 261 -3.11 4.35 11.66
CA THR A 261 -3.22 4.75 10.25
C THR A 261 -3.59 6.22 10.02
N GLY A 262 -4.33 6.82 10.95
CA GLY A 262 -4.71 8.23 10.97
C GLY A 262 -3.63 9.22 11.40
N TRP A 263 -2.49 8.77 11.96
CA TRP A 263 -1.39 9.65 12.35
C TRP A 263 -0.60 10.22 11.17
N ARG A 264 -0.69 9.55 10.01
CA ARG A 264 -0.07 9.98 8.75
C ARG A 264 1.43 10.27 8.90
N ILE A 265 2.17 9.38 9.56
CA ILE A 265 3.63 9.40 9.61
C ILE A 265 4.19 8.19 8.86
N GLY A 266 5.13 8.44 7.97
CA GLY A 266 5.91 7.43 7.25
C GLY A 266 7.37 7.83 7.19
N TRP A 267 8.18 7.05 6.49
CA TRP A 267 9.57 7.37 6.25
C TRP A 267 10.09 6.73 4.96
N LEU A 268 11.12 7.35 4.39
CA LEU A 268 11.97 6.80 3.35
C LEU A 268 13.33 6.46 3.93
N ILE A 269 13.89 5.32 3.54
CA ILE A 269 15.26 4.90 3.85
C ILE A 269 15.98 4.59 2.53
N GLY A 270 17.17 5.14 2.33
CA GLY A 270 17.92 4.92 1.10
C GLY A 270 19.20 5.75 1.06
N PRO A 271 19.97 5.66 -0.03
CA PRO A 271 21.23 6.38 -0.16
C PRO A 271 20.99 7.88 -0.22
N LYS A 272 21.92 8.65 0.35
CA LYS A 272 21.86 10.12 0.48
C LYS A 272 21.39 10.87 -0.77
N HIS A 273 21.86 10.48 -1.94
CA HIS A 273 21.53 11.18 -3.18
C HIS A 273 20.05 10.99 -3.59
N LEU A 274 19.46 9.83 -3.27
CA LEU A 274 18.05 9.57 -3.53
C LEU A 274 17.14 10.24 -2.50
N ILE A 275 17.52 10.15 -1.22
CA ILE A 275 16.80 10.80 -0.11
C ILE A 275 16.82 12.33 -0.24
N GLY A 276 17.95 12.92 -0.65
CA GLY A 276 18.07 14.36 -0.87
C GLY A 276 17.14 14.89 -1.98
N ALA A 277 16.93 14.10 -3.04
CA ALA A 277 15.99 14.44 -4.10
C ALA A 277 14.54 14.37 -3.61
N ALA A 278 14.16 13.30 -2.89
CA ALA A 278 12.83 13.17 -2.30
C ALA A 278 12.54 14.29 -1.27
N LEU A 279 13.51 14.66 -0.43
CA LEU A 279 13.40 15.81 0.48
C LEU A 279 13.16 17.12 -0.28
N SER A 280 13.82 17.27 -1.43
CA SER A 280 13.62 18.44 -2.28
C SER A 280 12.17 18.51 -2.77
N ALA A 281 11.58 17.41 -3.21
CA ALA A 281 10.15 17.38 -3.56
C ALA A 281 9.25 17.63 -2.34
N GLN A 282 9.43 16.88 -1.24
CA GLN A 282 8.62 16.98 0.00
C GLN A 282 8.52 18.42 0.51
N THR A 283 9.62 19.16 0.49
CA THR A 283 9.66 20.56 0.95
C THR A 283 8.69 21.47 0.17
N ARG A 284 8.31 21.11 -1.07
CA ARG A 284 7.37 21.85 -1.93
C ARG A 284 5.96 21.25 -1.92
N ILE A 285 5.80 20.04 -1.38
CA ILE A 285 4.50 19.36 -1.29
C ILE A 285 3.85 19.66 0.06
N VAL A 286 4.55 19.35 1.16
CA VAL A 286 4.03 19.51 2.53
C VAL A 286 4.91 20.38 3.43
N PHE A 287 6.07 20.83 2.94
CA PHE A 287 7.09 21.58 3.70
C PHE A 287 7.71 20.80 4.87
N CYS A 288 6.93 20.45 5.89
CA CYS A 288 7.35 19.62 7.02
C CYS A 288 6.20 18.74 7.53
N VAL A 289 6.53 17.62 8.16
CA VAL A 289 5.54 16.65 8.68
C VAL A 289 5.07 17.07 10.08
N ASN A 290 3.88 16.65 10.49
CA ASN A 290 3.31 17.02 11.80
C ASN A 290 4.26 16.63 12.95
N THR A 291 4.49 17.57 13.89
CA THR A 291 5.52 17.42 14.94
C THR A 291 5.12 16.46 16.06
N PRO A 292 3.92 16.56 16.66
CA PRO A 292 3.58 15.74 17.81
C PRO A 292 3.61 14.25 17.50
N LEU A 293 3.14 13.83 16.32
CA LEU A 293 3.06 12.40 16.00
C LEU A 293 4.40 11.84 15.49
N GLN A 294 5.33 12.70 15.04
CA GLN A 294 6.72 12.27 14.87
C GLN A 294 7.38 11.95 16.22
N GLU A 295 7.17 12.79 17.25
CA GLU A 295 7.70 12.54 18.60
C GLU A 295 7.01 11.33 19.27
N ALA A 296 5.70 11.21 19.12
CA ALA A 296 4.93 10.06 19.60
C ALA A 296 5.43 8.74 18.99
N LEU A 297 5.66 8.74 17.68
CA LEU A 297 6.21 7.58 16.99
C LEU A 297 7.64 7.29 17.42
N ALA A 298 8.44 8.33 17.68
CA ALA A 298 9.80 8.16 18.17
C ALA A 298 9.84 7.42 19.51
N ILE A 299 8.99 7.84 20.45
CA ILE A 299 8.81 7.19 21.76
C ILE A 299 8.26 5.77 21.59
N SER A 300 7.28 5.58 20.69
CA SER A 300 6.66 4.26 20.43
C SER A 300 7.68 3.23 19.95
N PHE A 301 8.60 3.61 19.05
CA PHE A 301 9.68 2.72 18.61
C PHE A 301 10.66 2.36 19.73
N ASP A 302 11.01 3.32 20.60
CA ASP A 302 11.91 3.07 21.72
C ASP A 302 11.30 2.09 22.73
N LEU A 303 9.98 2.14 22.91
CA LEU A 303 9.24 1.26 23.80
C LEU A 303 8.83 -0.09 23.17
N ALA A 304 8.88 -0.23 21.84
CA ALA A 304 8.33 -1.38 21.14
C ALA A 304 8.99 -2.71 21.54
N GLU A 305 10.31 -2.73 21.70
CA GLU A 305 11.06 -3.94 22.09
C GLU A 305 10.76 -4.34 23.54
N THR A 306 10.81 -3.39 24.48
CA THR A 306 10.50 -3.65 25.90
C THR A 306 9.06 -4.13 26.11
N ASN A 307 8.13 -3.74 25.23
CA ASN A 307 6.74 -4.19 25.25
C ASN A 307 6.49 -5.47 24.43
N ASN A 308 7.54 -6.09 23.87
CA ASN A 308 7.46 -7.21 22.94
C ASN A 308 6.44 -7.01 21.80
N TYR A 309 6.32 -5.76 21.33
CA TYR A 309 5.17 -5.33 20.54
C TYR A 309 5.05 -6.07 19.20
N PHE A 310 6.17 -6.23 18.49
CA PHE A 310 6.15 -6.86 17.16
C PHE A 310 5.79 -8.34 17.22
N GLU A 311 6.35 -9.09 18.19
CA GLU A 311 6.03 -10.52 18.38
C GLU A 311 4.56 -10.70 18.77
N ASN A 312 4.06 -9.89 19.71
CA ASN A 312 2.65 -9.89 20.12
C ASN A 312 1.72 -9.59 18.94
N THR A 313 2.08 -8.60 18.11
CA THR A 313 1.30 -8.22 16.92
C THR A 313 1.25 -9.38 15.91
N ILE A 314 2.37 -10.04 15.63
CA ILE A 314 2.41 -11.21 14.74
C ILE A 314 1.51 -12.32 15.31
N GLY A 315 1.61 -12.64 16.61
CA GLY A 315 0.78 -13.65 17.26
C GLY A 315 -0.73 -13.34 17.19
N GLU A 316 -1.12 -12.08 17.37
CA GLU A 316 -2.50 -11.63 17.21
C GLU A 316 -3.01 -11.78 15.78
N TYR A 317 -2.24 -11.31 14.79
CA TYR A 317 -2.64 -11.39 13.39
C TYR A 317 -2.62 -12.82 12.86
N THR A 318 -1.75 -13.70 13.37
CA THR A 318 -1.80 -15.14 13.08
C THR A 318 -3.16 -15.72 13.48
N ARG A 319 -3.63 -15.46 14.70
CA ARG A 319 -4.96 -15.92 15.18
C ARG A 319 -6.11 -15.33 14.37
N ARG A 320 -6.04 -14.04 14.02
CA ARG A 320 -7.06 -13.35 13.20
C ARG A 320 -7.12 -13.94 11.79
N ARG A 321 -5.96 -14.15 11.17
CA ARG A 321 -5.80 -14.79 9.86
C ARG A 321 -6.41 -16.19 9.86
N GLU A 322 -6.06 -17.02 10.85
CA GLU A 322 -6.61 -18.38 11.00
C GLU A 322 -8.13 -18.38 11.14
N LYS A 323 -8.70 -17.45 11.91
CA LYS A 323 -10.15 -17.32 12.06
C LYS A 323 -10.84 -17.01 10.73
N LEU A 324 -10.30 -16.06 9.95
CA LEU A 324 -10.87 -15.70 8.65
C LEU A 324 -10.68 -16.82 7.61
N MET A 325 -9.50 -17.44 7.56
CA MET A 325 -9.23 -18.61 6.71
C MET A 325 -10.19 -19.76 7.01
N LYS A 326 -10.45 -20.05 8.30
CA LYS A 326 -11.42 -21.07 8.68
C LYS A 326 -12.83 -20.71 8.18
N ALA A 327 -13.27 -19.47 8.37
CA ALA A 327 -14.58 -19.03 7.90
C ALA A 327 -14.74 -19.20 6.38
N LEU A 328 -13.71 -18.86 5.59
CA LEU A 328 -13.70 -19.07 4.14
C LEU A 328 -13.75 -20.55 3.75
N THR A 329 -13.00 -21.41 4.46
CA THR A 329 -13.05 -22.86 4.28
C THR A 329 -14.45 -23.41 4.58
N ASP A 330 -15.07 -22.99 5.68
CA ASP A 330 -16.39 -23.48 6.12
C ASP A 330 -17.50 -23.16 5.09
N VAL A 331 -17.39 -22.03 4.39
CA VAL A 331 -18.32 -21.64 3.31
C VAL A 331 -17.90 -22.14 1.92
N GLY A 332 -16.80 -22.90 1.82
CA GLY A 332 -16.34 -23.51 0.58
C GLY A 332 -15.70 -22.55 -0.43
N LEU A 333 -15.26 -21.36 0.02
CA LEU A 333 -14.54 -20.40 -0.82
C LEU A 333 -13.03 -20.69 -0.79
N PRO A 334 -12.39 -20.98 -1.93
CA PRO A 334 -10.94 -21.07 -2.02
C PRO A 334 -10.30 -19.71 -1.74
N TYR A 335 -9.08 -19.70 -1.19
CA TYR A 335 -8.34 -18.47 -0.91
C TYR A 335 -6.82 -18.67 -1.00
N THR A 336 -6.10 -17.56 -1.06
CA THR A 336 -4.65 -17.52 -0.95
C THR A 336 -4.25 -17.38 0.52
N ILE A 337 -3.44 -18.30 1.04
CA ILE A 337 -2.83 -18.22 2.37
C ILE A 337 -1.73 -17.14 2.32
N PRO A 338 -1.90 -16.00 3.02
CA PRO A 338 -0.92 -14.92 2.98
C PRO A 338 0.28 -15.26 3.88
N GLN A 339 1.49 -15.04 3.38
CA GLN A 339 2.75 -15.13 4.14
C GLN A 339 3.01 -13.88 4.99
N GLY A 340 2.37 -12.76 4.67
CA GLY A 340 2.40 -11.52 5.44
C GLY A 340 1.29 -10.55 5.04
N SER A 341 1.40 -9.30 5.49
CA SER A 341 0.30 -8.32 5.50
C SER A 341 -0.89 -8.81 6.33
N TYR A 342 -2.03 -8.11 6.29
CA TYR A 342 -3.27 -8.52 6.95
C TYR A 342 -4.42 -8.83 5.96
N PHE A 343 -4.11 -9.02 4.68
CA PHE A 343 -5.10 -9.28 3.64
C PHE A 343 -5.19 -10.77 3.28
N ILE A 344 -6.37 -11.22 2.86
CA ILE A 344 -6.61 -12.56 2.30
C ILE A 344 -7.40 -12.39 1.00
N LEU A 345 -6.86 -12.91 -0.12
CA LEU A 345 -7.60 -12.98 -1.39
C LEU A 345 -8.43 -14.26 -1.44
N ALA A 346 -9.75 -14.12 -1.63
CA ALA A 346 -10.68 -15.22 -1.76
C ALA A 346 -11.23 -15.30 -3.19
N ASN A 347 -11.22 -16.51 -3.78
CA ASN A 347 -11.79 -16.76 -5.09
C ASN A 347 -13.32 -16.91 -4.97
N THR A 348 -14.04 -15.97 -5.60
CA THR A 348 -15.51 -15.92 -5.55
C THR A 348 -16.19 -16.52 -6.78
N ALA A 349 -15.47 -17.22 -7.66
CA ALA A 349 -16.05 -17.80 -8.89
C ALA A 349 -17.24 -18.74 -8.62
N LYS A 350 -17.24 -19.43 -7.47
CA LYS A 350 -18.32 -20.32 -7.04
C LYS A 350 -19.56 -19.59 -6.50
N VAL A 351 -19.45 -18.29 -6.20
CA VAL A 351 -20.59 -17.48 -5.72
C VAL A 351 -21.56 -17.27 -6.87
N LYS A 352 -22.80 -17.75 -6.70
CA LYS A 352 -23.88 -17.57 -7.66
C LYS A 352 -24.79 -16.44 -7.20
N ILE A 353 -24.97 -15.44 -8.06
CA ILE A 353 -25.87 -14.31 -7.83
C ILE A 353 -26.96 -14.40 -8.92
N PRO A 354 -28.24 -14.14 -8.60
CA PRO A 354 -29.30 -14.09 -9.61
C PRO A 354 -28.93 -13.15 -10.77
N GLU A 355 -29.20 -13.56 -12.01
CA GLU A 355 -28.83 -12.80 -13.21
C GLU A 355 -29.50 -11.42 -13.27
N ASP A 356 -30.69 -11.29 -12.68
CA ASP A 356 -31.50 -10.08 -12.59
C ASP A 356 -31.27 -9.28 -11.28
N TYR A 357 -30.21 -9.59 -10.52
CA TYR A 357 -29.94 -8.91 -9.26
C TYR A 357 -29.71 -7.40 -9.49
N PRO A 358 -30.39 -6.51 -8.74
CA PRO A 358 -30.31 -5.07 -8.97
C PRO A 358 -29.00 -4.49 -8.42
N TYR A 359 -28.23 -3.85 -9.30
CA TYR A 359 -27.01 -3.13 -8.94
C TYR A 359 -27.14 -1.63 -9.24
N PRO A 360 -26.52 -0.75 -8.43
CA PRO A 360 -26.34 0.64 -8.79
C PRO A 360 -25.51 0.79 -10.09
N ASP A 361 -25.74 1.85 -10.86
CA ASP A 361 -25.03 2.11 -12.14
C ASP A 361 -23.51 2.06 -12.00
N VAL A 362 -22.98 2.60 -10.88
CA VAL A 362 -21.54 2.60 -10.58
C VAL A 362 -20.96 1.20 -10.42
N ILE A 363 -21.76 0.20 -10.07
CA ILE A 363 -21.37 -1.22 -9.94
C ILE A 363 -21.62 -1.97 -11.26
N LEU A 364 -22.69 -1.66 -11.99
CA LEU A 364 -23.04 -2.33 -13.25
C LEU A 364 -21.92 -2.26 -14.29
N GLN A 365 -21.21 -1.13 -14.34
CA GLN A 365 -20.12 -0.84 -15.26
C GLN A 365 -18.77 -1.44 -14.84
N ARG A 366 -18.73 -2.19 -13.74
CA ARG A 366 -17.50 -2.73 -13.15
C ARG A 366 -17.41 -4.26 -13.35
N PRO A 367 -16.20 -4.85 -13.19
CA PRO A 367 -16.00 -6.29 -13.29
C PRO A 367 -16.83 -7.10 -12.27
N ARG A 368 -16.81 -8.43 -12.42
CA ARG A 368 -17.66 -9.35 -11.65
C ARG A 368 -17.44 -9.25 -10.14
N ASP A 369 -16.20 -9.10 -9.70
CA ASP A 369 -15.85 -8.98 -8.28
C ASP A 369 -16.51 -7.77 -7.59
N PHE A 370 -16.66 -6.62 -8.27
CA PHE A 370 -17.45 -5.48 -7.75
C PHE A 370 -18.89 -5.87 -7.47
N LYS A 371 -19.50 -6.64 -8.37
CA LYS A 371 -20.88 -7.14 -8.24
C LYS A 371 -20.99 -8.13 -7.08
N VAL A 372 -19.99 -8.99 -6.90
CA VAL A 372 -19.94 -9.91 -5.77
C VAL A 372 -19.77 -9.17 -4.45
N CYS A 373 -18.81 -8.25 -4.34
CA CYS A 373 -18.59 -7.49 -3.12
C CYS A 373 -19.82 -6.65 -2.75
N TYR A 374 -20.52 -6.06 -3.73
CA TYR A 374 -21.77 -5.34 -3.47
C TYR A 374 -22.87 -6.27 -2.96
N TRP A 375 -23.06 -7.42 -3.62
CA TRP A 375 -24.03 -8.42 -3.20
C TRP A 375 -23.74 -8.95 -1.79
N MET A 376 -22.47 -9.25 -1.48
CA MET A 376 -22.05 -9.67 -0.14
C MET A 376 -22.32 -8.59 0.92
N ALA A 377 -22.04 -7.33 0.61
CA ALA A 377 -22.29 -6.22 1.52
C ALA A 377 -23.78 -6.11 1.86
N LYS A 378 -24.65 -6.23 0.85
CA LYS A 378 -26.09 -6.03 1.00
C LYS A 378 -26.84 -7.25 1.53
N GLU A 379 -26.55 -8.45 1.02
CA GLU A 379 -27.33 -9.67 1.34
C GLU A 379 -26.72 -10.49 2.47
N ILE A 380 -25.39 -10.46 2.61
CA ILE A 380 -24.66 -11.25 3.63
C ILE A 380 -24.26 -10.38 4.82
N GLY A 381 -24.18 -9.05 4.64
CA GLY A 381 -23.71 -8.14 5.68
C GLY A 381 -22.20 -8.17 5.87
N VAL A 382 -21.43 -8.44 4.80
CA VAL A 382 -19.96 -8.43 4.83
C VAL A 382 -19.43 -7.58 3.68
N VAL A 383 -18.71 -6.51 4.00
CA VAL A 383 -18.00 -5.69 3.01
C VAL A 383 -16.59 -6.24 2.81
N ALA A 384 -16.24 -6.51 1.56
CA ALA A 384 -14.90 -6.85 1.08
C ALA A 384 -14.53 -5.91 -0.09
N ILE A 385 -13.26 -5.94 -0.51
CA ILE A 385 -12.77 -5.11 -1.62
C ILE A 385 -12.57 -5.95 -2.87
N PRO A 386 -13.09 -5.52 -4.04
CA PRO A 386 -12.83 -6.17 -5.32
C PRO A 386 -11.39 -5.89 -5.79
N PRO A 387 -10.55 -6.93 -5.95
CA PRO A 387 -9.15 -6.74 -6.32
C PRO A 387 -8.94 -6.23 -7.75
N SER A 388 -9.95 -6.26 -8.63
CA SER A 388 -9.82 -5.72 -9.99
C SER A 388 -9.58 -4.22 -10.04
N GLU A 389 -9.80 -3.46 -8.95
CA GLU A 389 -9.34 -2.06 -8.84
C GLU A 389 -7.80 -1.95 -8.84
N PHE A 390 -7.11 -3.02 -8.44
CA PHE A 390 -5.65 -3.08 -8.31
C PHE A 390 -4.96 -3.63 -9.57
N TYR A 391 -5.69 -3.73 -10.68
CA TYR A 391 -5.21 -4.16 -11.98
C TYR A 391 -5.51 -3.10 -13.05
N CYS A 392 -4.70 -3.09 -14.10
CA CYS A 392 -5.04 -2.44 -15.34
C CYS A 392 -6.21 -3.18 -16.03
N GLU A 393 -6.86 -2.51 -16.97
CA GLU A 393 -8.07 -3.04 -17.62
C GLU A 393 -7.79 -4.36 -18.35
N GLU A 394 -6.62 -4.49 -18.99
CA GLU A 394 -6.22 -5.69 -19.72
C GLU A 394 -6.03 -6.90 -18.80
N ASN A 395 -5.55 -6.69 -17.57
CA ASN A 395 -5.22 -7.75 -16.62
C ASN A 395 -6.29 -7.95 -15.53
N ALA A 396 -7.35 -7.13 -15.50
CA ALA A 396 -8.43 -7.22 -14.51
C ALA A 396 -9.14 -8.59 -14.47
N HIS A 397 -9.02 -9.41 -15.51
CA HIS A 397 -9.52 -10.78 -15.55
C HIS A 397 -8.76 -11.77 -14.65
N LEU A 398 -7.58 -11.38 -14.15
CA LEU A 398 -6.77 -12.17 -13.21
C LEU A 398 -7.21 -12.02 -11.75
N ALA A 399 -8.06 -11.03 -11.47
CA ALA A 399 -8.52 -10.64 -10.13
C ALA A 399 -9.50 -11.63 -9.49
#